data_AF-A0A1J3GTL3-F1
#
_entry.id   AF-A0A1J3GTL3-F1
#
_cell.length_a   1.000
_cell.length_b   1.000
_cell.length_c   1.000
_cell.angle_alpha   90.00
_cell.angle_beta   90.00
_cell.angle_gamma   90.00
#
_symmetry.space_group_name_H-M   'P 1'
#
loop_
_entity.id
_entity.type
_entity.pdbx_description
1 polymer ?
#
loop_
_entity_poly.entity_id
_entity_poly.type
_entity_poly.pdbx_seq_one_letter_code
_entity_poly.pdbx_strand_id
1 'polypeptide(L)'
;RPFRQSSAPTTLSSSTSVVSRHGERNRRKKMRLIVHNMLSCNIKGVVNKFPLLIEAEKVIEKEVDINPDFLRHMFAKIEWKALVDGARSMGYTELPDHAPDTA
;
A
#
# COMPACT_ATOMS: atom_id res chain seq x y z
N ARG A 1 42.65 52.36 33.08
CA ARG A 1 41.51 53.15 32.55
C ARG A 1 42.07 54.10 31.50
N PRO A 2 41.39 54.39 30.36
CA PRO A 2 39.95 54.26 30.07
C PRO A 2 39.66 53.09 29.10
N PHE A 3 38.56 52.35 29.17
CA PHE A 3 37.14 52.69 29.15
C PHE A 3 36.68 53.28 27.80
N ARG A 4 36.22 52.41 26.91
CA ARG A 4 35.02 52.69 26.09
C ARG A 4 34.36 51.39 25.62
N GLN A 5 33.26 51.07 26.28
CA GLN A 5 32.23 50.15 25.82
C GLN A 5 31.39 50.79 24.71
N SER A 6 30.65 49.91 24.02
CA SER A 6 29.35 50.18 23.38
C SER A 6 29.41 50.91 22.04
N SER A 7 28.71 50.53 20.97
CA SER A 7 27.75 49.46 20.67
C SER A 7 27.26 49.77 19.26
N ALA A 8 27.27 48.83 18.32
CA ALA A 8 26.58 48.97 17.04
C ALA A 8 26.28 47.57 16.46
N PRO A 9 25.20 47.46 15.68
CA PRO A 9 24.21 46.41 15.84
C PRO A 9 24.59 45.12 15.12
N THR A 10 24.38 43.99 15.80
CA THR A 10 24.25 42.68 15.16
C THR A 10 23.05 42.74 14.21
N THR A 11 23.30 42.99 12.94
CA THR A 11 22.34 42.67 11.89
C THR A 11 22.31 41.15 11.80
N LEU A 12 21.39 40.55 12.53
CA LEU A 12 20.93 39.19 12.27
C LEU A 12 20.39 39.20 10.84
N SER A 13 21.26 38.82 9.91
CA SER A 13 20.86 38.33 8.60
C SER A 13 20.07 37.05 8.87
N SER A 14 18.76 37.24 9.06
CA SER A 14 17.76 36.17 9.07
C SER A 14 17.76 35.57 7.66
N SER A 15 18.73 34.68 7.44
CA SER A 15 18.79 33.82 6.28
C SER A 15 17.58 32.88 6.35
N THR A 16 16.62 33.24 5.52
CA THR A 16 15.53 32.47 4.98
C THR A 16 15.65 30.97 5.20
N SER A 17 14.66 30.39 5.87
CA SER A 17 14.24 29.01 5.61
C SER A 17 12.73 28.99 5.66
N VAL A 18 12.12 29.51 4.59
CA VAL A 18 10.76 29.13 4.23
C VAL A 18 10.84 27.64 3.97
N VAL A 19 10.39 26.84 4.94
CA VAL A 19 10.21 25.40 4.73
C VAL A 19 9.11 25.27 3.68
N SER A 20 9.54 25.15 2.43
CA SER A 20 8.69 24.76 1.32
C SER A 20 8.03 23.45 1.71
N ARG A 21 6.76 23.52 2.10
CA ARG A 21 5.85 22.37 2.15
C ARG A 21 5.57 21.96 0.70
N HIS A 22 6.61 21.53 -0.01
CA HIS A 22 6.45 20.94 -1.33
C HIS A 22 5.96 19.51 -1.11
N GLY A 23 4.76 19.25 -1.62
CA GLY A 23 4.00 18.06 -1.32
C GLY A 23 4.68 16.77 -1.79
N GLU A 24 4.91 15.86 -0.85
CA GLU A 24 5.06 14.44 -1.16
C GLU A 24 3.68 13.80 -1.30
N ARG A 25 2.92 14.22 -2.32
CA ARG A 25 1.65 13.58 -2.66
C ARG A 25 1.82 12.68 -3.88
N ASN A 26 2.80 11.77 -3.83
CA ASN A 26 2.99 10.74 -4.84
C ASN A 26 3.34 9.37 -4.24
N ARG A 27 2.62 9.00 -3.17
CA ARG A 27 2.63 7.60 -2.73
C ARG A 27 1.88 6.77 -3.78
N ARG A 28 2.61 6.25 -4.79
CA ARG A 28 2.08 5.21 -5.70
C ARG A 28 1.61 4.05 -4.85
N LYS A 29 0.31 4.02 -4.54
CA LYS A 29 -0.30 3.00 -3.68
C LYS A 29 -0.45 1.75 -4.55
N LYS A 30 0.46 0.80 -4.37
CA LYS A 30 0.38 -0.53 -4.98
C LYS A 30 -0.81 -1.29 -4.39
N MET A 31 -1.56 -2.00 -5.22
CA MET A 31 -2.70 -2.83 -4.80
C MET A 31 -2.20 -4.10 -4.11
N ARG A 32 -2.92 -4.58 -3.11
CA ARG A 32 -2.67 -5.88 -2.46
C ARG A 32 -3.55 -6.94 -3.12
N LEU A 33 -3.05 -8.15 -3.29
CA LEU A 33 -3.82 -9.26 -3.88
C LEU A 33 -5.15 -9.52 -3.16
N ILE A 34 -5.17 -9.43 -1.82
CA ILE A 34 -6.40 -9.56 -1.02
C ILE A 34 -7.46 -8.54 -1.43
N VAL A 35 -7.06 -7.31 -1.77
CA VAL A 35 -8.01 -6.28 -2.22
C VAL A 35 -8.58 -6.64 -3.58
N HIS A 36 -7.74 -7.12 -4.52
CA HIS A 36 -8.21 -7.58 -5.83
C HIS A 36 -9.27 -8.67 -5.71
N ASN A 37 -9.10 -9.59 -4.77
CA ASN A 37 -10.06 -10.67 -4.51
C ASN A 37 -11.45 -10.17 -4.09
N MET A 38 -11.58 -8.89 -3.70
CA MET A 38 -12.86 -8.26 -3.36
C MET A 38 -13.43 -7.40 -4.49
N LEU A 39 -12.76 -7.33 -5.65
CA LEU A 39 -13.17 -6.49 -6.78
C LEU A 39 -13.91 -7.33 -7.82
N SER A 40 -15.03 -6.80 -8.30
CA SER A 40 -15.82 -7.38 -9.38
C SER A 40 -16.11 -6.36 -10.48
N CYS A 41 -16.41 -6.85 -11.68
CA CYS A 41 -16.74 -6.03 -12.83
C CYS A 41 -18.09 -5.33 -12.65
N ASN A 42 -18.10 -4.00 -12.72
CA ASN A 42 -19.31 -3.19 -12.57
C ASN A 42 -20.04 -2.91 -13.92
N ILE A 43 -19.62 -3.53 -15.02
CA ILE A 43 -20.22 -3.30 -16.33
C ILE A 43 -21.63 -3.95 -16.37
N LYS A 44 -22.60 -3.24 -16.95
CA LYS A 44 -23.97 -3.74 -17.12
C LYS A 44 -24.00 -4.81 -18.22
N GLY A 45 -24.70 -5.92 -17.99
CA GLY A 45 -24.85 -7.00 -18.97
C GLY A 45 -23.72 -8.05 -19.01
N VAL A 46 -22.67 -7.90 -18.19
CA VAL A 46 -21.64 -8.95 -18.02
C VAL A 46 -22.14 -10.04 -17.08
N VAL A 47 -22.04 -11.30 -17.51
CA VAL A 47 -22.37 -12.50 -16.71
C VAL A 47 -21.21 -12.90 -15.80
N ASN A 48 -19.97 -12.80 -16.29
CA ASN A 48 -18.75 -13.22 -15.57
C ASN A 48 -18.09 -12.02 -14.87
N LYS A 49 -18.71 -11.51 -13.81
CA LYS A 49 -18.22 -10.32 -13.10
C LYS A 49 -17.04 -10.60 -12.16
N PHE A 50 -16.77 -11.85 -11.85
CA PHE A 50 -15.75 -12.27 -10.91
C PHE A 50 -15.25 -13.69 -11.25
N PRO A 51 -13.95 -14.01 -11.07
CA PRO A 51 -12.86 -13.10 -10.70
C PRO A 51 -12.42 -12.19 -11.85
N LEU A 52 -11.83 -11.05 -11.50
CA LEU A 52 -11.12 -10.23 -12.47
C LEU A 52 -9.76 -10.86 -12.77
N LEU A 53 -9.39 -10.94 -14.05
CA LEU A 53 -8.06 -11.40 -14.46
C LEU A 53 -7.02 -10.33 -14.10
N ILE A 54 -5.90 -10.76 -13.49
CA ILE A 54 -4.76 -9.90 -13.17
C ILE A 54 -3.64 -10.22 -14.15
N GLU A 55 -3.09 -9.18 -14.77
CA GLU A 55 -1.83 -9.23 -15.49
C GLU A 55 -0.90 -8.19 -14.85
N ALA A 56 -0.01 -8.64 -13.97
CA ALA A 56 0.88 -7.74 -13.23
C ALA A 56 2.21 -7.57 -13.96
N GLU A 57 2.51 -6.36 -14.43
CA GLU A 57 3.83 -6.04 -14.99
C GLU A 57 4.93 -6.00 -13.92
N LYS A 58 4.58 -5.54 -12.71
CA LYS A 58 5.52 -5.41 -11.59
C LYS A 58 4.90 -5.87 -10.28
N VAL A 59 5.47 -6.93 -9.72
CA VAL A 59 5.10 -7.48 -8.40
C VAL A 59 6.17 -7.13 -7.39
N ILE A 60 5.77 -6.76 -6.18
CA ILE A 60 6.68 -6.37 -5.12
C ILE A 60 6.22 -7.01 -3.81
N GLU A 61 7.11 -7.75 -3.21
CA GLU A 61 6.93 -8.29 -1.87
C GLU A 61 7.05 -7.18 -0.84
N LYS A 62 6.14 -7.22 0.13
CA LYS A 62 6.20 -6.34 1.27
C LYS A 62 5.88 -7.16 2.51
N GLU A 63 6.83 -7.22 3.42
CA GLU A 63 6.64 -7.78 4.74
C GLU A 63 5.63 -6.93 5.53
N VAL A 64 4.72 -7.62 6.21
CA VAL A 64 3.68 -7.04 7.05
C VAL A 64 3.54 -7.92 8.28
N ASP A 65 3.37 -7.31 9.45
CA ASP A 65 3.13 -8.05 10.69
C ASP A 65 1.88 -8.92 10.58
N ILE A 66 2.00 -10.17 11.06
CA ILE A 66 0.89 -11.11 11.07
C ILE A 66 -0.15 -10.63 12.08
N ASN A 67 -1.34 -10.31 11.59
CA ASN A 67 -2.49 -10.00 12.43
C ASN A 67 -3.52 -11.13 12.32
N PRO A 68 -3.59 -12.05 13.30
CA PRO A 68 -4.46 -13.22 13.23
C PRO A 68 -5.94 -12.83 13.23
N ASP A 69 -6.34 -11.77 13.92
CA ASP A 69 -7.72 -11.28 13.90
C ASP A 69 -8.10 -10.78 12.52
N PHE A 70 -7.23 -10.00 11.86
CA PHE A 70 -7.46 -9.57 10.49
C PHE A 70 -7.63 -10.76 9.55
N LEU A 71 -6.74 -11.75 9.65
CA LEU A 71 -6.79 -12.94 8.80
C LEU A 71 -8.09 -13.73 9.01
N ARG A 72 -8.51 -13.98 10.25
CA ARG A 72 -9.80 -14.65 10.57
C ARG A 72 -10.99 -13.99 9.87
N HIS A 73 -11.10 -12.67 9.95
CA HIS A 73 -12.19 -11.92 9.32
C HIS A 73 -12.07 -11.87 7.79
N MET A 74 -10.84 -11.97 7.26
CA MET A 74 -10.59 -11.87 5.83
C MET A 74 -10.78 -13.20 5.12
N PHE A 75 -10.38 -14.32 5.72
CA PHE A 75 -10.64 -15.66 5.20
C PHE A 75 -12.14 -15.91 4.98
N ALA A 76 -13.01 -15.38 5.85
CA ALA A 76 -14.46 -15.47 5.69
C ALA A 76 -15.02 -14.73 4.45
N LYS A 77 -14.23 -13.83 3.84
CA LYS A 77 -14.65 -13.01 2.69
C LYS A 77 -13.90 -13.35 1.41
N ILE A 78 -12.77 -14.04 1.52
CA ILE A 78 -11.92 -14.36 0.37
C ILE A 78 -12.55 -15.48 -0.43
N GLU A 79 -12.61 -15.31 -1.75
CA GLU A 79 -12.88 -16.40 -2.66
C GLU A 79 -11.55 -17.12 -2.99
N TRP A 80 -11.39 -18.35 -2.47
CA TRP A 80 -10.12 -19.07 -2.50
C TRP A 80 -9.61 -19.31 -3.91
N LYS A 81 -10.50 -19.77 -4.82
CA LYS A 81 -10.12 -20.06 -6.21
C LYS A 81 -9.56 -18.82 -6.90
N ALA A 82 -10.24 -17.68 -6.73
CA ALA A 82 -9.80 -16.41 -7.28
C ALA A 82 -8.48 -15.89 -6.69
N LEU A 83 -8.21 -16.20 -5.42
CA LEU A 83 -6.94 -15.87 -4.77
C LEU A 83 -5.79 -16.68 -5.39
N VAL A 84 -5.99 -18.00 -5.53
CA VAL A 84 -5.00 -18.91 -6.14
C VAL A 84 -4.73 -18.52 -7.58
N ASP A 85 -5.77 -18.30 -8.39
CA ASP A 85 -5.64 -17.88 -9.78
C ASP A 85 -4.90 -16.54 -9.89
N GLY A 86 -5.26 -15.55 -9.07
CA GLY A 86 -4.59 -14.25 -9.04
C GLY A 86 -3.13 -14.33 -8.57
N ALA A 87 -2.82 -15.20 -7.60
CA ALA A 87 -1.46 -15.45 -7.14
C ALA A 87 -0.60 -16.08 -8.24
N ARG A 88 -1.14 -17.07 -8.96
CA ARG A 88 -0.48 -17.73 -10.09
C ARG A 88 -0.18 -16.77 -11.23
N SER A 89 -1.10 -15.85 -11.55
CA SER A 89 -0.86 -14.79 -12.53
C SER A 89 0.31 -13.87 -12.18
N MET A 90 0.71 -13.80 -10.91
CA MET A 90 1.85 -13.01 -10.43
C MET A 90 3.11 -13.86 -10.20
N GLY A 91 3.08 -15.16 -10.53
CA GLY A 91 4.21 -16.08 -10.34
C GLY A 91 4.28 -16.76 -8.97
N TYR A 92 3.25 -16.62 -8.11
CA TYR A 92 3.17 -17.32 -6.82
C TYR A 92 2.38 -18.61 -6.95
N THR A 93 3.07 -19.75 -6.87
CA THR A 93 2.47 -21.09 -6.98
C THR A 93 2.45 -21.87 -5.67
N GLU A 94 2.84 -21.26 -4.56
CA GLU A 94 2.95 -21.93 -3.25
C GLU A 94 1.61 -22.07 -2.51
N LEU A 95 0.56 -21.39 -2.98
CA LEU A 95 -0.77 -21.51 -2.39
C LEU A 95 -1.40 -22.88 -2.73
N PRO A 96 -2.01 -23.57 -1.74
CA PRO A 96 -2.68 -24.84 -1.98
C PRO A 96 -3.93 -24.66 -2.86
N ASP A 97 -4.27 -25.70 -3.62
CA ASP A 97 -5.43 -25.69 -4.54
C ASP A 97 -6.76 -25.52 -3.81
N HIS A 98 -6.85 -26.04 -2.59
CA HIS A 98 -8.05 -26.01 -1.77
C HIS A 98 -7.82 -25.19 -0.51
N ALA A 99 -8.87 -24.48 -0.07
CA ALA A 99 -8.85 -23.78 1.19
C ALA A 99 -8.62 -24.80 2.32
N PRO A 100 -7.84 -24.44 3.35
CA PRO A 100 -7.68 -25.30 4.51
C PRO A 100 -9.05 -25.54 5.17
N ASP A 101 -9.34 -26.79 5.51
CA ASP A 101 -10.54 -27.15 6.26
C ASP A 101 -10.53 -26.39 7.59
N THR A 102 -11.53 -25.52 7.78
CA THR A 102 -11.71 -24.80 9.04
C THR A 102 -12.38 -25.77 10.01
N ALA A 103 -11.58 -26.64 10.63
CA ALA A 103 -12.01 -27.53 11.70
C ALA A 103 -12.31 -26.76 13.00
#